data_AF-A0AAF0J3H8-F1
#
_entry.id   AF-A0AAF0J3H8-F1
#
_cell.length_a   1.000
_cell.length_b   1.000
_cell.length_c   1.000
_cell.angle_alpha   90.00
_cell.angle_beta   90.00
_cell.angle_gamma   90.00
#
_symmetry.space_group_name_H-M   'P 1'
#
loop_
_entity.id
_entity.type
_entity.pdbx_description
1 polymer ?
#
loop_
_entity_poly.entity_id
_entity_poly.type
_entity_poly.pdbx_seq_one_letter_code
_entity_poly.pdbx_strand_id
1 'polypeptide(L)'
;MGAGVRSPRITTKNLISIIFCEVVAIYGVIMAIVFSAKITGRLEDGANGLWSPQNYLTGYALFWGGLTVGLCNLVCGVSVGITGANAAVADAADPQLFVKILVVEVFSSILGLFGLIVGLIMTGNAEEFK
;
A
#
# COMPACT_ATOMS: atom_id res chain seq x y z
N MET A 1 -1.54 -6.76 -28.91
CA MET A 1 -2.07 -8.13 -28.68
C MET A 1 -1.50 -8.65 -27.37
N GLY A 2 -2.30 -9.30 -26.52
CA GLY A 2 -1.82 -9.81 -25.23
C GLY A 2 -0.92 -11.04 -25.38
N ALA A 3 0.11 -11.16 -24.53
CA ALA A 3 1.06 -12.27 -24.57
C ALA A 3 0.39 -13.66 -24.43
N GLY A 4 -0.76 -13.71 -23.75
CA GLY A 4 -1.55 -14.93 -23.55
C GLY A 4 -2.27 -15.47 -24.80
N VAL A 5 -2.39 -14.68 -25.88
CA VAL A 5 -3.01 -15.14 -27.13
C VAL A 5 -2.11 -16.15 -27.86
N ARG A 6 -0.79 -15.94 -27.81
CA ARG A 6 0.20 -16.82 -28.44
C ARG A 6 0.70 -17.92 -27.50
N SER A 7 0.72 -17.68 -26.19
CA SER A 7 1.18 -18.64 -25.19
C SER A 7 0.20 -18.70 -24.00
N PRO A 8 -0.86 -19.55 -24.06
CA PRO A 8 -1.90 -19.56 -23.04
C PRO A 8 -1.44 -20.09 -21.68
N ARG A 9 -0.29 -20.78 -21.61
CA ARG A 9 0.28 -21.30 -20.35
C ARG A 9 0.68 -20.22 -19.34
N ILE A 10 0.82 -18.96 -19.76
CA ILE A 10 1.32 -17.86 -18.91
C ILE A 10 0.21 -17.30 -17.99
N THR A 11 -1.06 -17.57 -18.29
CA THR A 11 -2.20 -16.96 -17.57
C THR A 11 -2.23 -17.39 -16.11
N THR A 12 -1.95 -18.65 -15.81
CA THR A 12 -2.01 -19.19 -14.43
C THR A 12 -0.78 -18.85 -13.60
N LYS A 13 0.41 -18.79 -14.22
CA LYS A 13 1.67 -18.47 -13.50
C LYS A 13 1.76 -17.00 -13.12
N ASN A 14 1.29 -16.11 -13.99
CA ASN A 14 1.43 -14.67 -13.78
C ASN A 14 0.31 -14.08 -12.89
N LEU A 15 -0.65 -14.90 -12.45
CA LEU A 15 -1.61 -14.50 -11.41
C LEU A 15 -0.92 -14.03 -10.13
N ILE A 16 0.27 -14.56 -9.84
CA ILE A 16 1.07 -14.16 -8.67
C ILE A 16 1.34 -12.65 -8.67
N SER A 17 1.59 -12.07 -9.85
CA SER A 17 1.86 -10.64 -9.98
C SER A 17 0.63 -9.78 -9.67
N ILE A 18 -0.55 -10.24 -10.12
CA ILE A 18 -1.82 -9.59 -9.83
C ILE A 18 -2.10 -9.63 -8.31
N ILE A 19 -1.81 -10.77 -7.67
CA ILE A 19 -1.97 -10.93 -6.22
C ILE A 19 -1.07 -9.95 -5.46
N PHE A 20 0.18 -9.74 -5.88
CA PHE A 20 1.05 -8.76 -5.22
C PHE A 20 0.51 -7.33 -5.34
N CYS A 21 -0.10 -6.98 -6.46
CA CYS A 21 -0.75 -5.67 -6.63
C CYS A 21 -1.97 -5.52 -5.70
N GLU A 22 -2.77 -6.58 -5.54
CA GLU A 22 -3.90 -6.62 -4.59
C GLU A 22 -3.46 -6.48 -3.13
N VAL A 23 -2.37 -7.15 -2.74
CA VAL A 23 -1.86 -7.08 -1.36
C VAL A 23 -1.49 -5.65 -0.96
N VAL A 24 -1.01 -4.83 -1.90
CA VAL A 24 -0.72 -3.40 -1.67
C VAL A 24 -2.00 -2.60 -1.39
N ALA A 25 -3.14 -2.97 -2.00
CA ALA A 25 -4.42 -2.36 -1.68
C ALA A 25 -4.91 -2.75 -0.27
N ILE A 26 -4.69 -4.00 0.14
CA ILE A 26 -5.02 -4.48 1.49
C ILE A 26 -4.26 -3.69 2.56
N TYR A 27 -3.00 -3.33 2.31
CA TYR A 27 -2.23 -2.45 3.22
C TYR A 27 -2.91 -1.09 3.42
N GLY A 28 -3.46 -0.50 2.36
CA GLY A 28 -4.22 0.76 2.44
C GLY A 28 -5.50 0.62 3.26
N VAL A 29 -6.25 -0.46 3.05
CA VAL A 29 -7.50 -0.74 3.80
C VAL A 29 -7.22 -0.94 5.29
N ILE A 30 -6.19 -1.71 5.64
CA ILE A 30 -5.78 -1.91 7.04
C ILE A 30 -5.46 -0.57 7.71
N MET A 31 -4.68 0.28 7.05
CA MET A 31 -4.33 1.59 7.61
C MET A 31 -5.53 2.53 7.76
N ALA A 32 -6.48 2.49 6.83
CA ALA A 32 -7.73 3.25 6.95
C ALA A 32 -8.54 2.83 8.20
N ILE A 33 -8.61 1.53 8.50
CA ILE A 33 -9.28 1.00 9.70
C ILE A 33 -8.56 1.47 10.97
N VAL A 34 -7.23 1.40 11.01
CA VAL A 34 -6.41 1.84 12.16
C VAL A 34 -6.61 3.34 12.42
N PHE A 35 -6.66 4.17 11.39
CA PHE A 35 -6.89 5.62 11.54
C PHE A 35 -8.32 5.95 11.92
N SER A 36 -9.30 5.20 11.42
CA SER A 36 -10.70 5.38 11.81
C SER A 36 -10.93 5.15 13.30
N ALA A 37 -10.19 4.23 13.93
CA ALA A 37 -10.29 3.96 15.36
C ALA A 37 -9.84 5.16 16.23
N LYS A 38 -8.98 6.04 15.71
CA LYS A 38 -8.52 7.24 16.45
C LYS A 38 -9.50 8.42 16.35
N ILE A 39 -10.41 8.39 15.38
CA ILE A 39 -11.40 9.46 15.13
C ILE A 39 -12.61 9.36 16.08
N THR A 40 -12.84 8.22 16.72
CA THR A 40 -14.00 7.98 17.59
C THR A 40 -13.90 8.54 19.00
N GLY A 41 -12.81 9.24 19.35
CA GLY A 41 -12.66 9.87 20.66
C GLY A 41 -13.71 10.97 20.91
N ARG A 42 -14.27 11.02 22.13
CA ARG A 42 -15.23 12.06 22.53
C ARG A 42 -14.47 13.32 22.90
N LEU A 43 -14.86 14.45 22.29
CA LEU A 43 -14.51 15.79 22.75
C LEU A 43 -15.10 16.00 24.15
N GLU A 44 -14.27 15.97 25.18
CA GLU A 44 -14.62 16.18 26.59
C GLU A 44 -15.21 17.60 26.82
N ASP A 45 -14.82 18.59 26.01
CA ASP A 45 -15.21 20.01 26.13
C ASP A 45 -16.02 20.57 24.94
N GLY A 46 -16.60 19.72 24.08
CA GLY A 46 -17.35 20.17 22.91
C GLY A 46 -16.50 21.00 21.93
N ALA A 47 -17.03 22.12 21.39
CA ALA A 47 -16.32 22.94 20.38
C ALA A 47 -15.07 23.66 20.92
N ASN A 48 -14.92 23.78 22.24
CA ASN A 48 -13.78 24.47 22.88
C ASN A 48 -12.56 23.55 23.07
N GLY A 49 -12.76 22.23 23.19
CA GLY A 49 -11.70 21.23 23.28
C GLY A 49 -10.97 20.97 21.95
N LEU A 50 -11.58 21.33 20.81
CA LEU A 50 -10.99 21.18 19.47
C LEU A 50 -9.64 21.91 19.32
N TRP A 51 -9.44 23.00 20.06
CA TRP A 51 -8.29 23.88 19.91
C TRP A 51 -7.08 23.48 20.77
N SER A 52 -7.08 22.28 21.37
CA SER A 52 -5.94 21.80 22.13
C SER A 52 -4.75 21.49 21.20
N PRO A 53 -3.49 21.75 21.64
CA PRO A 53 -2.30 21.39 20.87
C PRO A 53 -2.24 19.89 20.51
N GLN A 54 -2.76 19.03 21.38
CA GLN A 54 -2.87 17.58 21.17
C GLN A 54 -3.79 17.24 19.99
N ASN A 55 -4.99 17.84 19.93
CA ASN A 55 -5.96 17.56 18.85
C ASN A 55 -5.45 18.03 17.48
N TYR A 56 -4.74 19.15 17.44
CA TYR A 56 -4.06 19.60 16.23
C TYR A 56 -2.97 18.62 15.78
N LEU A 57 -2.13 18.16 16.71
CA LEU A 57 -1.07 17.19 16.39
C LEU A 57 -1.66 15.89 15.85
N THR A 58 -2.71 15.36 16.49
CA THR A 58 -3.41 14.15 16.04
C THR A 58 -3.99 14.33 14.64
N GLY A 59 -4.65 15.47 14.37
CA GLY A 59 -5.21 15.77 13.06
C GLY A 59 -4.14 15.83 11.95
N TYR A 60 -3.04 16.55 12.18
CA TYR A 60 -1.94 16.62 11.21
C TYR A 60 -1.22 15.29 11.05
N ALA A 61 -1.02 14.53 12.14
CA ALA A 61 -0.38 13.21 12.10
C ALA A 61 -1.22 12.20 11.30
N LEU A 62 -2.55 12.19 11.48
CA LEU A 62 -3.45 11.35 10.70
C LEU A 62 -3.49 11.75 9.22
N PHE A 63 -3.53 13.05 8.92
CA PHE A 63 -3.55 13.54 7.54
C PHE A 63 -2.26 13.19 6.79
N TRP A 64 -1.10 13.57 7.34
CA TRP A 64 0.19 13.30 6.71
C TRP A 64 0.58 11.82 6.76
N GLY A 65 0.18 11.10 7.82
CA GLY A 65 0.33 9.65 7.91
C GLY A 65 -0.47 8.94 6.82
N GLY A 66 -1.74 9.30 6.62
CA GLY A 66 -2.59 8.78 5.54
C GLY A 66 -2.06 9.10 4.16
N LEU A 67 -1.62 10.33 3.94
CA LEU A 67 -1.06 10.74 2.65
C LEU A 67 0.22 9.97 2.33
N THR A 68 1.11 9.78 3.31
CA THR A 68 2.37 9.05 3.12
C THR A 68 2.11 7.60 2.74
N VAL A 69 1.26 6.89 3.50
CA VAL A 69 0.94 5.48 3.21
C VAL A 69 0.23 5.34 1.87
N GLY A 70 -0.75 6.20 1.59
CA GLY A 70 -1.50 6.18 0.33
C GLY A 70 -0.63 6.39 -0.90
N LEU A 71 0.27 7.39 -0.86
CA LEU A 71 1.19 7.65 -1.97
C LEU A 71 2.24 6.54 -2.11
N CYS A 72 2.81 6.02 -1.02
CA CYS A 72 3.73 4.89 -1.06
C CYS A 72 3.09 3.64 -1.68
N ASN A 73 1.85 3.31 -1.28
CA ASN A 73 1.12 2.17 -1.82
C ASN A 73 0.73 2.37 -3.29
N LEU A 74 0.37 3.59 -3.69
CA LEU A 74 0.10 3.90 -5.10
C LEU A 74 1.34 3.69 -5.97
N VAL A 75 2.48 4.27 -5.57
CA VAL A 75 3.74 4.15 -6.32
C VAL A 75 4.22 2.70 -6.36
N CYS A 76 4.13 1.99 -5.23
CA CYS A 76 4.45 0.56 -5.13
C CYS A 76 3.57 -0.30 -6.05
N GLY A 77 2.25 -0.08 -6.07
CA GLY A 77 1.33 -0.81 -6.94
C GLY A 77 1.63 -0.59 -8.42
N VAL A 78 1.96 0.65 -8.81
CA VAL A 78 2.38 0.97 -10.18
C VAL A 78 3.70 0.27 -10.54
N SER A 79 4.71 0.30 -9.68
CA SER A 79 6.00 -0.33 -9.96
C SER A 79 5.92 -1.85 -10.02
N VAL A 80 5.11 -2.49 -9.15
CA VAL A 80 4.79 -3.92 -9.22
C VAL A 80 4.06 -4.24 -10.52
N GLY A 81 3.04 -3.46 -10.89
CA GLY A 81 2.27 -3.68 -12.12
C GLY A 81 3.11 -3.59 -13.41
N ILE A 82 4.05 -2.62 -13.48
CA ILE A 82 4.99 -2.50 -14.61
C ILE A 82 5.93 -3.70 -14.66
N THR A 83 6.48 -4.11 -13.51
CA THR A 83 7.39 -5.26 -13.42
C THR A 83 6.67 -6.57 -13.80
N GLY A 84 5.42 -6.73 -13.36
CA GLY A 84 4.53 -7.84 -13.70
C GLY A 84 4.19 -7.94 -15.18
N ALA A 85 3.90 -6.81 -15.83
CA ALA A 85 3.67 -6.76 -17.27
C ALA A 85 4.93 -7.21 -18.04
N ASN A 86 6.11 -6.77 -17.61
CA ASN A 86 7.38 -7.20 -18.19
C ASN A 86 7.65 -8.70 -17.95
N ALA A 87 7.33 -9.20 -16.75
CA ALA A 87 7.43 -10.62 -16.42
C ALA A 87 6.55 -11.46 -17.34
N ALA A 88 5.33 -10.99 -17.65
CA ALA A 88 4.40 -11.71 -18.51
C ALA A 88 4.85 -11.80 -19.97
N VAL A 89 5.45 -10.73 -20.50
CA VAL A 89 6.03 -10.74 -21.85
C VAL A 89 7.27 -11.63 -21.89
N ALA A 90 8.12 -11.58 -20.86
CA ALA A 90 9.33 -12.40 -20.78
C ALA A 90 9.02 -13.90 -20.64
N ASP A 91 8.05 -14.30 -19.81
CA ASP A 91 7.63 -15.72 -19.65
C ASP A 91 7.00 -16.29 -20.93
N ALA A 92 6.35 -15.44 -21.73
CA ALA A 92 5.84 -15.80 -23.04
C ALA A 92 6.98 -16.10 -24.05
N ALA A 93 8.15 -15.47 -23.88
CA ALA A 93 9.33 -15.72 -24.70
C ALA A 93 10.15 -16.93 -24.18
N ASP A 94 10.52 -16.93 -22.90
CA ASP A 94 11.27 -17.99 -22.24
C ASP A 94 10.78 -18.19 -20.79
N PRO A 95 10.28 -19.39 -20.44
CA PRO A 95 9.72 -19.64 -19.12
C PRO A 95 10.76 -19.65 -17.99
N GLN A 96 12.06 -19.75 -18.28
CA GLN A 96 13.10 -19.72 -17.24
C GLN A 96 13.35 -18.30 -16.70
N LEU A 97 12.89 -17.26 -17.41
CA LEU A 97 13.05 -15.86 -16.98
C LEU A 97 12.06 -15.45 -15.87
N PHE A 98 10.92 -16.12 -15.76
CA PHE A 98 9.86 -15.75 -14.82
C PHE A 98 10.36 -15.63 -13.37
N VAL A 99 11.07 -16.65 -12.89
CA VAL A 99 11.57 -16.70 -11.49
C VAL A 99 12.58 -15.58 -11.23
N LYS A 100 13.39 -15.20 -12.23
CA LYS A 100 14.38 -14.12 -12.08
C LYS A 100 13.72 -12.75 -11.98
N ILE A 101 12.65 -12.51 -12.74
CA ILE A 101 11.90 -11.24 -12.71
C ILE A 101 11.03 -11.15 -11.45
N LEU A 102 10.51 -12.28 -10.96
CA LEU A 102 9.75 -12.36 -9.71
C LEU A 102 10.54 -11.80 -8.51
N VAL A 103 11.87 -12.01 -8.47
CA VAL A 103 12.73 -11.45 -7.40
C VAL A 103 12.66 -9.92 -7.40
N VAL A 104 12.68 -9.29 -8.57
CA VAL A 104 12.57 -7.82 -8.70
C VAL A 104 11.19 -7.33 -8.24
N GLU A 105 10.16 -8.11 -8.54
CA GLU A 105 8.79 -7.81 -8.12
C GLU A 105 8.62 -7.83 -6.60
N VAL A 106 9.27 -8.77 -5.90
CA VAL A 106 9.30 -8.80 -4.44
C VAL A 106 10.01 -7.58 -3.85
N PHE A 107 11.13 -7.14 -4.43
CA PHE A 107 11.79 -5.93 -3.97
C PHE A 107 10.92 -4.68 -4.14
N SER A 108 10.15 -4.63 -5.22
CA SER A 108 9.18 -3.55 -5.44
C SER A 108 8.08 -3.55 -4.38
N SER A 109 7.54 -4.71 -4.00
CA SER A 109 6.44 -4.79 -3.04
C SER A 109 6.83 -4.38 -1.61
N ILE A 110 8.10 -4.52 -1.24
CA ILE A 110 8.65 -4.07 0.05
C ILE A 110 8.51 -2.55 0.24
N LEU A 111 8.49 -1.76 -0.85
CA LEU A 111 8.30 -0.30 -0.75
C LEU A 111 6.97 0.07 -0.10
N GLY A 112 5.90 -0.70 -0.37
CA GLY A 112 4.59 -0.50 0.26
C GLY A 112 4.64 -0.81 1.77
N LEU A 113 5.37 -1.85 2.17
CA LEU A 113 5.57 -2.18 3.58
C LEU A 113 6.32 -1.08 4.34
N PHE A 114 7.34 -0.46 3.73
CA PHE A 114 8.01 0.68 4.35
C PHE A 114 7.07 1.87 4.54
N GLY A 115 6.24 2.19 3.55
CA GLY A 115 5.21 3.22 3.69
C GLY A 115 4.27 2.96 4.88
N LEU A 116 3.83 1.72 5.03
CA LEU A 116 2.96 1.30 6.14
C LEU A 116 3.64 1.44 7.51
N ILE A 117 4.90 1.01 7.65
CA ILE A 117 5.68 1.15 8.89
C ILE A 117 5.84 2.63 9.27
N VAL A 118 6.20 3.49 8.31
CA VAL A 118 6.34 4.93 8.55
C VAL A 118 5.02 5.55 8.99
N GLY A 119 3.90 5.19 8.34
CA GLY A 119 2.57 5.67 8.73
C GLY A 119 2.16 5.27 10.15
N LEU A 120 2.50 4.05 10.58
CA LEU A 120 2.27 3.59 11.95
C LEU A 120 3.14 4.35 12.97
N ILE A 121 4.40 4.63 12.65
CA ILE A 121 5.29 5.39 13.53
C ILE A 121 4.79 6.84 13.68
N MET A 122 4.39 7.48 12.56
CA MET A 122 3.87 8.85 12.56
C MET A 122 2.61 9.01 13.42
N THR A 123 1.74 7.99 13.41
CA THR A 123 0.46 8.01 14.15
C THR A 123 0.51 7.30 15.49
N GLY A 124 1.62 6.64 15.81
CA GLY A 124 1.81 5.89 17.06
C GLY A 124 1.80 6.79 18.30
N ASN A 125 2.36 8.01 18.18
CA ASN A 125 2.38 9.01 19.24
C ASN A 125 1.14 9.92 19.26
N ALA A 126 0.21 9.76 18.31
CA ALA A 126 -1.02 10.55 18.27
C ALA A 126 -2.05 9.95 19.23
N GLU A 127 -2.45 10.72 20.26
CA GLU A 127 -3.55 10.35 21.15
C GLU A 127 -4.90 10.42 20.41
N GLU A 128 -5.89 9.68 20.92
CA GLU A 128 -7.27 9.78 20.45
C GLU A 128 -7.82 11.19 20.72
N PHE A 129 -8.74 11.67 19.88
CA PHE A 129 -9.37 12.97 20.09
C PHE A 129 -10.08 13.00 21.46
N LYS A 130 -9.64 13.89 22.34
CA LYS A 130 -10.25 14.18 23.65
C LYS A 130 -10.73 15.62 23.69
#